data_AF-A0AAW2VUR1-F1
#
_entry.id   AF-A0AAW2VUR1-F1
#
_cell.length_a   1.000
_cell.length_b   1.000
_cell.length_c   1.000
_cell.angle_alpha   90.00
_cell.angle_beta   90.00
_cell.angle_gamma   90.00
#
_symmetry.space_group_name_H-M   'P 1'
#
loop_
_entity.id
_entity.type
_entity.pdbx_description
1 polymer ?
#
loop_
_entity_poly.entity_id
_entity_poly.type
_entity_poly.pdbx_seq_one_letter_code
_entity_poly.pdbx_strand_id
1 'polypeptide(L)'
;MEGVCAGVPMITWPMFTEQFYNERFIVNVLGTGVRVGVEGCANNSAKSEDLVKWDQVKRAIEDLMYVGSELGRMRWKRAEEVAKMASKAVEKGSSYLNVTMLIHDVLEQVQSFRNTYATFCLE
;
A
#
# COMPACT_ATOMS: atom_id res chain seq x y z
N MET A 1 -3.46 2.17 -0.71
CA MET A 1 -2.85 3.51 -0.89
C MET A 1 -3.72 4.59 -0.26
N GLU A 2 -4.96 4.77 -0.70
CA GLU A 2 -5.87 5.81 -0.19
C GLU A 2 -6.03 5.81 1.33
N GLY A 3 -6.31 4.65 1.94
CA GLY A 3 -6.41 4.54 3.41
C GLY A 3 -5.11 4.92 4.14
N VAL A 4 -3.95 4.62 3.54
CA VAL A 4 -2.64 5.00 4.10
C VAL A 4 -2.45 6.52 4.03
N CYS A 5 -2.73 7.14 2.89
CA CYS A 5 -2.63 8.59 2.72
C CYS A 5 -3.63 9.35 3.59
N ALA A 6 -4.82 8.78 3.82
CA ALA A 6 -5.84 9.35 4.68
C ALA A 6 -5.55 9.16 6.18
N GLY A 7 -4.56 8.34 6.54
CA GLY A 7 -4.25 8.01 7.93
C GLY A 7 -5.32 7.17 8.62
N VAL A 8 -6.01 6.33 7.86
CA VAL A 8 -7.11 5.50 8.35
C VAL A 8 -6.65 4.04 8.47
N PRO A 9 -6.72 3.45 9.67
CA PRO A 9 -6.49 2.02 9.85
C PRO A 9 -7.48 1.15 9.08
N MET A 10 -7.03 -0.02 8.61
CA MET A 10 -7.83 -0.87 7.73
C MET A 10 -8.06 -2.27 8.31
N ILE A 11 -9.29 -2.76 8.17
CA ILE A 11 -9.54 -4.21 8.23
C ILE A 11 -9.22 -4.77 6.86
N THR A 12 -8.37 -5.79 6.83
CA THR A 12 -7.91 -6.45 5.62
C THR A 12 -8.72 -7.72 5.40
N TRP A 13 -9.35 -7.79 4.22
CA TRP A 13 -10.12 -8.92 3.74
C TRP A 13 -9.65 -9.24 2.32
N PRO A 14 -8.55 -9.99 2.17
CA PRO A 14 -8.01 -10.34 0.86
C PRO A 14 -8.94 -11.34 0.17
N MET A 15 -9.18 -11.12 -1.12
CA MET A 15 -9.96 -12.02 -1.97
C MET A 15 -9.05 -12.87 -2.87
N PHE A 16 -8.06 -12.23 -3.50
CA PHE A 16 -7.18 -12.90 -4.46
C PHE A 16 -5.75 -12.32 -4.48
N THR A 17 -4.81 -13.16 -4.94
CA THR A 17 -3.49 -12.76 -5.48
C THR A 17 -2.67 -11.84 -4.56
N GLU A 18 -2.32 -10.64 -5.04
CA GLU A 18 -1.42 -9.70 -4.38
C GLU A 18 -1.99 -9.10 -3.09
N GLN A 19 -3.30 -9.22 -2.88
CA GLN A 19 -3.98 -8.70 -1.71
C GLN A 19 -3.48 -9.37 -0.41
N PHE A 20 -3.04 -10.63 -0.48
CA PHE A 20 -2.42 -11.31 0.66
C PHE A 20 -1.05 -10.71 1.05
N TYR A 21 -0.28 -10.25 0.06
CA TYR A 21 0.96 -9.52 0.34
C TYR A 21 0.67 -8.12 0.88
N ASN A 22 -0.33 -7.43 0.31
CA ASN A 22 -0.77 -6.13 0.80
C ASN A 22 -1.30 -6.21 2.23
N GLU A 23 -2.05 -7.26 2.58
CA GLU A 23 -2.47 -7.53 3.96
C GLU A 23 -1.26 -7.66 4.89
N ARG A 24 -0.29 -8.52 4.54
CA ARG A 24 0.93 -8.71 5.36
C ARG A 24 1.69 -7.40 5.51
N PHE A 25 1.78 -6.59 4.48
CA PHE A 25 2.41 -5.28 4.55
C PHE A 25 1.66 -4.33 5.49
N ILE A 26 0.33 -4.22 5.34
CA ILE A 26 -0.51 -3.34 6.17
C ILE A 26 -0.50 -3.78 7.65
N VAL A 27 -0.64 -5.07 7.92
CA VAL A 27 -0.79 -5.62 9.28
C VAL A 27 0.55 -5.79 9.97
N ASN A 28 1.56 -6.37 9.30
CA ASN A 28 2.80 -6.77 9.96
C ASN A 28 3.92 -5.73 9.81
N VAL A 29 3.95 -4.97 8.70
CA VAL A 29 5.02 -4.00 8.43
C VAL A 29 4.61 -2.60 8.87
N LEU A 30 3.53 -2.06 8.30
CA LEU A 30 3.02 -0.75 8.71
C LEU A 30 2.38 -0.81 10.11
N GLY A 31 1.77 -1.94 10.46
CA GLY A 31 1.05 -2.10 11.71
C GLY A 31 -0.15 -1.17 11.81
N THR A 32 -0.77 -0.86 10.68
CA THR A 32 -1.92 0.06 10.55
C THR A 32 -3.23 -0.71 10.28
N GLY A 33 -3.23 -2.04 10.32
CA GLY A 33 -4.44 -2.82 10.08
C GLY A 33 -4.64 -4.02 10.99
N VAL A 34 -5.79 -4.66 10.80
CA VAL A 34 -6.20 -5.93 11.41
C VAL A 34 -6.67 -6.86 10.29
N ARG A 35 -6.36 -8.15 10.39
CA ARG A 35 -6.87 -9.15 9.43
C ARG A 35 -8.21 -9.68 9.87
N VAL A 36 -9.10 -9.94 8.92
CA VAL A 36 -10.36 -10.64 9.20
C VAL A 36 -10.13 -12.15 9.41
N GLY A 37 -9.02 -12.69 8.88
CA GLY A 37 -8.62 -14.09 9.07
C GLY A 37 -8.87 -15.00 7.87
N VAL A 38 -8.71 -14.48 6.64
CA VAL A 38 -8.68 -15.29 5.41
C VAL A 38 -7.25 -15.77 5.17
N GLU A 39 -7.04 -17.08 5.06
CA GLU A 39 -5.68 -17.66 4.96
C GLU A 39 -5.28 -18.08 3.53
N GLY A 40 -6.19 -18.00 2.54
CA GLY A 40 -5.89 -18.32 1.14
C GLY A 40 -6.94 -17.81 0.16
N CYS A 41 -6.59 -17.80 -1.13
CA CYS A 41 -7.53 -17.44 -2.20
C CYS A 41 -8.72 -18.40 -2.20
N ALA A 42 -9.92 -17.84 -2.29
CA ALA A 42 -11.08 -18.64 -2.67
C ALA A 42 -10.84 -19.24 -4.06
N ASN A 43 -10.93 -20.55 -4.21
CA ASN A 43 -11.04 -21.18 -5.51
C ASN A 43 -12.54 -21.39 -5.82
N ASN A 44 -12.87 -21.79 -7.06
CA ASN A 44 -14.25 -22.10 -7.45
C ASN A 44 -14.87 -23.28 -6.67
N SER A 45 -14.15 -23.86 -5.71
CA SER A 45 -14.59 -24.92 -4.79
C SER A 45 -14.64 -24.46 -3.33
N ALA A 46 -14.65 -23.15 -3.06
CA ALA A 46 -14.75 -22.61 -1.71
C ALA A 46 -15.93 -23.24 -0.97
N LYS A 47 -15.63 -23.93 0.13
CA LYS A 47 -16.63 -24.58 0.99
C LYS A 47 -17.24 -23.53 1.92
N SER A 48 -18.40 -23.85 2.50
CA SER A 48 -19.00 -23.01 3.55
C SER A 48 -18.07 -22.74 4.74
N GLU A 49 -17.09 -23.61 4.96
CA GLU A 49 -16.06 -23.51 5.99
C GLU A 49 -15.01 -22.43 5.68
N ASP A 50 -14.83 -22.08 4.41
CA ASP A 50 -13.89 -21.07 3.92
C ASP A 50 -14.49 -19.65 3.99
N LEU A 51 -15.78 -19.52 4.32
CA LEU A 51 -16.46 -18.23 4.44
C LEU A 51 -16.11 -17.57 5.77
N VAL A 52 -15.81 -16.27 5.70
CA VAL A 52 -15.61 -15.43 6.89
C VAL A 52 -16.90 -15.37 7.69
N LYS A 53 -16.83 -15.80 8.95
CA LYS A 53 -17.96 -15.81 9.87
C LYS A 53 -18.17 -14.45 10.51
N TRP A 54 -19.40 -14.19 10.93
CA TRP A 54 -19.75 -12.94 11.63
C TRP A 54 -18.85 -12.65 12.85
N ASP A 55 -18.52 -13.67 13.63
CA ASP A 55 -17.65 -13.51 14.81
C ASP A 55 -16.21 -13.11 14.45
N GLN A 56 -15.73 -13.43 13.25
CA GLN A 56 -14.43 -12.95 12.76
C GLN A 56 -14.50 -11.46 12.40
N VAL A 57 -15.56 -11.05 11.71
CA VAL A 57 -15.80 -9.63 11.38
C VAL A 57 -15.95 -8.79 12.64
N LYS A 58 -16.77 -9.26 13.60
CA LYS A 58 -16.98 -8.57 14.87
C LYS A 58 -15.67 -8.38 15.64
N ARG A 59 -14.87 -9.43 15.79
CA ARG A 59 -13.56 -9.35 16.46
C ARG A 59 -12.62 -8.40 15.72
N ALA A 60 -12.56 -8.45 14.39
CA ALA A 60 -11.72 -7.54 13.62
C ALA A 60 -12.11 -6.06 13.81
N ILE A 61 -13.41 -5.77 13.92
CA ILE A 61 -13.91 -4.42 14.24
C ILE A 61 -13.50 -4.03 15.66
N GLU A 62 -13.73 -4.89 16.66
CA GLU A 62 -13.37 -4.63 18.06
C GLU A 62 -11.85 -4.42 18.23
N ASP A 63 -11.03 -5.24 17.58
CA ASP A 63 -9.56 -5.15 17.61
C ASP A 63 -9.02 -3.92 16.89
N LEU A 64 -9.71 -3.47 15.83
CA LEU A 64 -9.38 -2.23 15.17
C LEU A 64 -9.70 -1.09 16.14
N MET A 65 -10.97 -0.94 16.54
CA MET A 65 -11.47 0.24 17.25
C MET A 65 -10.65 0.64 18.48
N TYR A 66 -10.43 1.95 18.62
CA TYR A 66 -9.62 2.58 19.67
C TYR A 66 -10.13 2.32 21.11
N VAL A 67 -11.44 2.09 21.28
CA VAL A 67 -12.11 2.19 22.58
C VAL A 67 -11.63 1.08 23.53
N GLY A 68 -10.81 1.46 24.50
CA GLY A 68 -10.31 0.57 25.56
C GLY A 68 -9.07 -0.26 25.20
N SER A 69 -8.61 -0.24 23.94
CA SER A 69 -7.47 -1.05 23.47
C SER A 69 -6.22 -0.19 23.21
N GLU A 70 -5.16 -0.37 23.99
CA GLU A 70 -3.87 0.29 23.76
C GLU A 70 -3.30 -0.03 22.37
N LEU A 71 -3.46 -1.28 21.93
CA LEU A 71 -3.06 -1.71 20.59
C LEU A 71 -3.85 -0.96 19.49
N GLY A 72 -5.15 -0.76 19.70
CA GLY A 72 -5.99 0.07 18.83
C GLY A 72 -5.47 1.50 18.74
N ARG A 73 -5.15 2.13 19.87
CA ARG A 73 -4.58 3.50 19.88
C ARG A 73 -3.27 3.60 19.11
N MET A 74 -2.36 2.67 19.34
CA MET A 74 -1.07 2.63 18.66
C MET A 74 -1.22 2.45 17.15
N ARG A 75 -2.22 1.69 16.71
CA ARG A 75 -2.53 1.51 15.28
C ARG A 75 -3.01 2.82 14.63
N TRP A 76 -3.89 3.57 15.28
CA TRP A 76 -4.35 4.89 14.80
C TRP A 76 -3.19 5.88 14.73
N LYS A 77 -2.35 5.93 15.78
CA LYS A 77 -1.18 6.80 15.81
C LYS A 77 -0.22 6.50 14.64
N ARG A 78 0.07 5.21 14.39
CA ARG A 78 0.90 4.82 13.24
C ARG A 78 0.27 5.21 11.92
N ALA A 79 -1.05 5.05 11.75
CA ALA A 79 -1.72 5.43 10.51
C ALA A 79 -1.56 6.92 10.24
N GLU A 80 -1.72 7.77 11.26
CA GLU A 80 -1.47 9.21 11.16
C GLU A 80 0.00 9.54 10.81
N GLU A 81 0.96 8.86 11.43
CA GLU A 81 2.39 9.03 11.14
C GLU A 81 2.73 8.65 9.69
N VAL A 82 2.22 7.52 9.20
CA VAL A 82 2.45 7.06 7.83
C VAL A 82 1.77 8.00 6.82
N ALA A 83 0.59 8.54 7.11
CA ALA A 83 -0.06 9.53 6.27
C ALA A 83 0.80 10.80 6.10
N LYS A 84 1.38 11.30 7.20
CA LYS A 84 2.32 12.43 7.17
C LYS A 84 3.56 12.11 6.33
N MET A 85 4.10 10.88 6.42
CA MET A 85 5.22 10.47 5.57
C MET A 85 4.84 10.42 4.09
N ALA A 86 3.64 9.92 3.76
CA ALA A 86 3.13 9.86 2.39
C ALA A 86 2.96 11.27 1.78
N SER A 87 2.38 12.22 2.51
CA SER A 87 2.27 13.63 2.06
C SER A 87 3.65 14.26 1.86
N LYS A 88 4.57 14.09 2.82
CA LYS A 88 5.94 14.60 2.68
C LYS A 88 6.68 14.02 1.47
N ALA A 89 6.46 12.74 1.14
CA ALA A 89 7.11 12.11 0.00
C ALA A 89 6.77 12.79 -1.33
N VAL A 90 5.57 13.36 -1.47
CA VAL A 90 5.10 13.99 -2.73
C VAL A 90 5.30 15.51 -2.78
N GLU A 91 5.38 16.21 -1.64
CA GLU A 91 5.48 17.69 -1.56
C GLU A 91 6.91 18.27 -1.75
N LYS A 92 7.79 17.57 -2.48
CA LYS A 92 9.28 17.73 -2.56
C LYS A 92 10.09 16.71 -1.74
N GLY A 93 9.47 15.59 -1.37
CA GLY A 93 10.17 14.46 -0.77
C GLY A 93 10.73 13.48 -1.80
N SER A 94 10.91 12.23 -1.37
CA SER A 94 11.53 11.16 -2.15
C SER A 94 10.78 10.83 -3.45
N SER A 95 9.46 10.71 -3.41
CA SER A 95 8.66 10.39 -4.61
C SER A 95 8.72 11.51 -5.63
N TYR A 96 8.67 12.76 -5.19
CA TYR A 96 8.87 13.93 -6.05
C TYR A 96 10.25 13.85 -6.74
N LEU A 97 11.32 13.67 -5.95
CA LEU A 97 12.69 13.59 -6.47
C LEU A 97 12.87 12.43 -7.46
N ASN A 98 12.36 11.24 -7.14
CA ASN A 98 12.49 10.07 -8.01
C ASN A 98 11.82 10.29 -9.36
N VAL A 99 10.63 10.91 -9.38
CA VAL A 99 9.93 11.22 -10.65
C VAL A 99 10.68 12.31 -11.42
N THR A 100 11.21 13.33 -10.75
CA THR A 100 12.06 14.34 -11.39
C THR A 100 13.31 13.72 -12.02
N MET A 101 14.00 12.83 -11.30
CA MET A 101 15.17 12.11 -11.83
C MET A 101 14.80 11.24 -13.03
N LEU A 102 13.69 10.49 -12.94
CA LEU A 102 13.21 9.69 -14.05
C LEU A 102 12.92 10.54 -15.30
N ILE A 103 12.33 11.73 -15.12
CA ILE A 103 12.10 12.66 -16.24
C ILE A 103 13.42 13.12 -16.85
N HIS A 104 14.41 13.48 -16.03
CA HIS A 104 15.73 13.87 -16.51
C HIS A 104 16.42 12.75 -17.29
N ASP A 105 16.44 11.53 -16.75
CA ASP A 105 17.03 10.35 -17.42
C ASP A 105 16.40 10.09 -18.79
N VAL A 106 15.07 10.18 -18.88
CA VAL A 106 14.36 9.99 -20.16
C VAL A 106 14.69 11.10 -21.16
N LEU A 107 14.77 12.36 -20.71
CA LEU A 107 15.13 13.48 -21.58
C LEU A 107 16.56 13.36 -22.11
N GLU A 108 17.51 12.94 -21.27
CA GLU A 108 18.89 12.70 -21.67
C GLU A 108 18.99 11.57 -22.70
N GLN A 109 18.25 10.46 -22.50
CA GLN A 109 18.20 9.38 -23.49
C GLN A 109 17.65 9.89 -24.83
N VAL A 110 16.56 10.64 -24.83
CA VAL A 110 15.96 11.20 -26.05
C VAL A 110 16.94 12.14 -26.78
N GLN A 111 17.67 12.99 -26.05
CA GLN A 111 18.69 13.86 -26.63
C GLN A 111 19.88 13.07 -27.19
N SER A 112 20.36 12.06 -26.46
CA SER A 112 21.43 11.17 -26.91
C SER A 112 21.06 10.46 -28.22
N PHE A 113 19.85 9.92 -28.32
CA PHE A 113 19.35 9.33 -29.56
C PHE A 113 19.34 10.36 -30.69
N ARG A 114 18.74 11.53 -30.47
CA ARG A 114 18.68 12.60 -31.50
C ARG A 114 20.05 13.02 -32.00
N ASN A 115 21.02 13.19 -31.09
CA ASN A 115 22.38 13.56 -31.45
C ASN A 115 23.07 12.46 -32.25
N THR A 116 22.89 11.20 -31.87
CA THR A 116 23.45 10.04 -32.59
C THR A 116 22.92 9.97 -34.03
N TYR A 117 21.61 10.15 -34.23
CA TYR A 117 21.02 10.19 -35.58
C TYR A 117 21.45 11.42 -36.39
N ALA A 118 21.57 12.59 -35.75
CA ALA A 118 22.03 13.80 -36.42
C ALA A 118 23.49 13.66 -36.90
N THR A 119 24.36 13.02 -36.12
CA THR A 119 25.74 12.71 -36.52
C THR A 119 25.78 11.69 -37.67
N PHE A 120 24.96 10.65 -37.61
CA PHE A 120 24.88 9.63 -38.68
C PHE A 120 24.35 10.19 -40.02
N CYS A 121 23.45 11.18 -40.00
CA CYS A 121 22.94 11.81 -41.23
C CYS A 121 23.89 12.85 -41.85
N LEU A 122 25.00 13.18 -41.18
CA LEU A 122 25.99 14.16 -41.64
C LEU A 122 27.28 13.50 -42.18
N GLU A 123 27.39 12.17 -42.09
CA GLU A 123 28.39 11.32 -42.77
C GLU A 123 27.78 10.68 -44.04
#